data_AF-A0A387BSH8-F1
#
_entry.id   AF-A0A387BSH8-F1
#
_cell.length_a   1.000
_cell.length_b   1.000
_cell.length_c   1.000
_cell.angle_alpha   90.00
_cell.angle_beta   90.00
_cell.angle_gamma   90.00
#
_symmetry.space_group_name_H-M   'P 1'
#
loop_
_entity.id
_entity.type
_entity.pdbx_description
1 polymer ?
#
loop_
_entity_poly.entity_id
_entity_poly.type
_entity_poly.pdbx_seq_one_letter_code
_entity_poly.pdbx_strand_id
1 'polypeptide(L)'
;MSVAAIYKGACMVWITQRDEAMFDWLRVVRITNTEGVRWMLGRLNGGDRPVTKRAAQMWCARMQEVGYVDRERVSGVGGSMIWGTHEATGQSAPNLFRQTTRHEVAVSIASAHFQAAGYSWEGDREAVNRTDHQADGVALREPIVQLVEVELTPKRGERYAMIFRALQHRYERGEIHRVMYLTTDEVAGYLGRLLEDGTGPSDDTARGGRGAIRRPAALTEQLKRQMRQLLRIEPVFDRRGIWETDVQPAWLNQGGPAPAPAAAAGELEGVRW
;
A
#
# COMPACT_ATOMS: atom_id res chain seq x y z
N MET A 1 -21.79 -23.87 -3.59
CA MET A 1 -22.13 -22.50 -3.16
C MET A 1 -22.66 -22.59 -1.74
N SER A 2 -21.88 -22.18 -0.75
CA SER A 2 -22.34 -22.10 0.63
C SER A 2 -22.90 -20.70 0.86
N VAL A 3 -24.12 -20.60 1.38
CA VAL A 3 -24.73 -19.35 1.82
C VAL A 3 -25.18 -19.61 3.25
N ALA A 4 -24.67 -18.85 4.20
CA ALA A 4 -25.09 -18.95 5.59
C ALA A 4 -26.18 -17.90 5.87
N ALA A 5 -27.31 -18.36 6.41
CA ALA A 5 -28.30 -17.46 7.00
C ALA A 5 -27.87 -17.16 8.44
N ILE A 6 -27.71 -15.88 8.77
CA ILE A 6 -27.37 -15.46 10.13
C ILE A 6 -28.56 -14.74 10.74
N TYR A 7 -28.90 -15.13 11.97
CA TYR A 7 -29.96 -14.56 12.76
C TYR A 7 -29.35 -13.67 13.86
N LYS A 8 -29.64 -12.37 13.83
CA LYS A 8 -29.31 -11.45 14.93
C LYS A 8 -30.56 -10.66 15.29
N GLY A 9 -31.22 -11.03 16.38
CA GLY A 9 -32.54 -10.51 16.73
C GLY A 9 -33.61 -10.97 15.73
N ALA A 10 -34.39 -10.03 15.18
CA ALA A 10 -35.46 -10.30 14.22
C ALA A 10 -35.07 -10.15 12.73
N CYS A 11 -33.81 -9.77 12.44
CA CYS A 11 -33.33 -9.60 11.07
C CYS A 11 -32.58 -10.85 10.60
N MET A 12 -32.99 -11.40 9.46
CA MET A 12 -32.29 -12.47 8.75
C MET A 12 -31.47 -11.86 7.63
N VAL A 13 -30.16 -12.03 7.68
CA VAL A 13 -29.24 -11.58 6.64
C VAL A 13 -28.50 -12.78 6.07
N TRP A 14 -28.50 -12.87 4.74
CA TRP A 14 -27.74 -13.87 4.01
C TRP A 14 -26.30 -13.38 3.82
N ILE A 15 -25.34 -14.18 4.30
CA ILE A 15 -23.92 -13.96 4.05
C ILE A 15 -23.52 -14.74 2.80
N THR A 16 -22.97 -14.02 1.83
CA THR A 16 -22.53 -14.57 0.55
C THR A 16 -21.02 -14.81 0.55
N GLN A 17 -20.53 -15.62 -0.38
CA GLN A 17 -19.08 -15.82 -0.59
C GLN A 17 -18.35 -14.49 -0.85
N ARG A 18 -19.01 -13.51 -1.49
CA ARG A 18 -18.45 -12.16 -1.68
C ARG A 18 -18.26 -11.45 -0.34
N ASP A 19 -19.16 -11.65 0.60
CA ASP A 19 -19.08 -11.03 1.93
C ASP A 19 -17.95 -11.65 2.75
N GLU A 20 -17.80 -12.97 2.68
CA GLU A 20 -16.67 -13.69 3.29
C GLU A 20 -15.33 -13.18 2.73
N ALA A 21 -15.22 -13.03 1.40
CA ALA A 21 -14.02 -12.47 0.77
C ALA A 21 -13.74 -11.02 1.17
N MET A 22 -14.78 -10.21 1.43
CA MET A 22 -14.60 -8.87 2.00
C MET A 22 -14.02 -8.93 3.42
N PHE A 23 -14.41 -9.90 4.25
CA PHE A 23 -13.86 -10.06 5.59
C PHE A 23 -12.42 -10.57 5.57
N ASP A 24 -12.09 -11.45 4.63
CA ASP A 24 -10.70 -11.87 4.42
C ASP A 24 -9.82 -10.68 4.03
N TRP A 25 -10.29 -9.82 3.12
CA TRP A 25 -9.58 -8.59 2.78
C TRP A 25 -9.47 -7.62 3.97
N LEU A 26 -10.55 -7.41 4.73
CA LEU A 26 -10.54 -6.56 5.93
C LEU A 26 -9.61 -7.11 7.03
N ARG A 27 -9.40 -8.42 7.10
CA ARG A 27 -8.41 -9.03 8.00
C ARG A 27 -6.97 -8.64 7.63
N VAL A 28 -6.72 -8.42 6.34
CA VAL A 28 -5.40 -7.99 5.84
C VAL A 28 -5.21 -6.49 6.05
N VAL A 29 -6.14 -5.64 5.60
CA VAL A 29 -5.96 -4.17 5.63
C VAL A 29 -6.38 -3.51 6.94
N ARG A 30 -7.10 -4.23 7.81
CA ARG A 30 -7.64 -3.83 9.14
C ARG A 30 -8.63 -2.68 9.17
N ILE A 31 -8.43 -1.64 8.35
CA ILE A 31 -9.29 -0.46 8.28
C ILE A 31 -9.35 0.05 6.85
N THR A 32 -10.49 0.60 6.46
CA THR A 32 -10.69 1.24 5.16
C THR A 32 -11.73 2.36 5.25
N ASN A 33 -12.10 2.93 4.12
CA ASN A 33 -13.23 3.84 3.98
C ASN A 33 -14.17 3.36 2.86
N THR A 34 -15.21 4.15 2.56
CA THR A 34 -16.17 3.78 1.50
C THR A 34 -15.50 3.58 0.14
N GLU A 35 -14.39 4.27 -0.14
CA GLU A 35 -13.67 4.13 -1.42
C GLU A 35 -13.03 2.75 -1.57
N GLY A 36 -12.29 2.29 -0.55
CA GLY A 36 -11.72 0.95 -0.55
C GLY A 36 -12.80 -0.14 -0.69
N VAL A 37 -13.94 0.02 0.02
CA VAL A 37 -15.08 -0.90 -0.12
C VAL A 37 -15.65 -0.90 -1.54
N ARG A 38 -15.76 0.26 -2.19
CA ARG A 38 -16.27 0.34 -3.57
C ARG A 38 -15.40 -0.44 -4.54
N TRP A 39 -14.08 -0.25 -4.45
CA TRP A 39 -13.13 -0.95 -5.32
C TRP A 39 -13.10 -2.45 -5.05
N MET A 40 -13.04 -2.86 -3.79
CA MET A 40 -12.99 -4.27 -3.44
C MET A 40 -14.27 -5.01 -3.88
N LEU A 41 -15.46 -4.43 -3.64
CA LEU A 41 -16.71 -5.00 -4.14
C LEU A 41 -16.78 -5.04 -5.67
N GLY A 42 -16.23 -4.03 -6.35
CA GLY A 42 -16.12 -4.01 -7.81
C GLY A 42 -15.31 -5.18 -8.32
N ARG A 43 -14.13 -5.40 -7.73
CA ARG A 43 -13.25 -6.53 -8.01
C ARG A 43 -13.89 -7.88 -7.71
N LEU A 44 -14.61 -8.03 -6.60
CA LEU A 44 -15.27 -9.29 -6.26
C LEU A 44 -16.48 -9.58 -7.15
N ASN A 45 -17.03 -8.57 -7.83
CA ASN A 45 -18.02 -8.74 -8.89
C ASN A 45 -17.37 -9.04 -10.26
N GLY A 46 -16.04 -9.20 -10.32
CA GLY A 46 -15.30 -9.47 -11.56
C GLY A 46 -15.00 -8.24 -12.42
N GLY A 47 -15.24 -7.02 -11.91
CA GLY A 47 -14.96 -5.78 -12.61
C GLY A 47 -13.60 -5.18 -12.29
N ASP A 48 -13.17 -4.25 -13.14
CA ASP A 48 -11.97 -3.40 -12.99
C ASP A 48 -12.33 -1.96 -12.55
N ARG A 49 -13.56 -1.77 -12.08
CA ARG A 49 -14.14 -0.49 -11.69
C ARG A 49 -14.84 -0.59 -10.34
N PRO A 50 -14.91 0.51 -9.59
CA PRO A 50 -15.59 0.53 -8.31
C PRO A 50 -17.09 0.37 -8.50
N VAL A 51 -17.77 -0.27 -7.53
CA VAL A 51 -19.24 -0.15 -7.44
C VAL A 51 -19.65 1.28 -7.09
N THR A 52 -20.93 1.59 -7.25
CA THR A 52 -21.48 2.89 -6.84
C THR A 52 -21.34 3.10 -5.33
N LYS A 53 -21.25 4.36 -4.89
CA LYS A 53 -21.24 4.73 -3.47
C LYS A 53 -22.44 4.15 -2.72
N ARG A 54 -23.63 4.17 -3.33
CA ARG A 54 -24.85 3.59 -2.77
C ARG A 54 -24.71 2.09 -2.53
N ALA A 55 -24.17 1.34 -3.49
CA ALA A 55 -23.97 -0.10 -3.34
C ALA A 55 -22.99 -0.43 -2.19
N ALA A 56 -21.87 0.30 -2.10
CA ALA A 56 -20.92 0.15 -1.00
C ALA A 56 -21.55 0.48 0.36
N GLN A 57 -22.30 1.58 0.46
CA GLN A 57 -23.01 1.97 1.69
C GLN A 57 -24.07 0.95 2.11
N MET A 58 -24.81 0.39 1.15
CA MET A 58 -25.79 -0.68 1.41
C MET A 58 -25.11 -1.94 1.95
N TRP A 59 -23.95 -2.31 1.37
CA TRP A 59 -23.16 -3.42 1.90
C TRP A 59 -22.73 -3.15 3.35
N CYS A 60 -22.16 -1.97 3.63
CA CYS A 60 -21.74 -1.60 4.99
C CYS A 60 -22.91 -1.61 5.97
N ALA A 61 -24.06 -1.06 5.61
CA ALA A 61 -25.24 -1.03 6.48
C ALA A 61 -25.72 -2.46 6.81
N ARG A 62 -25.81 -3.34 5.81
CA ARG A 62 -26.21 -4.75 6.01
C ARG A 62 -25.23 -5.50 6.92
N MET A 63 -23.92 -5.30 6.73
CA MET A 63 -22.90 -5.97 7.56
C MET A 63 -22.83 -5.38 8.97
N GLN A 64 -23.14 -4.10 9.13
CA GLN A 64 -23.27 -3.47 10.46
C GLN A 64 -24.50 -3.97 11.22
N GLU A 65 -25.62 -4.21 10.53
CA GLU A 65 -26.85 -4.73 11.15
C GLU A 65 -26.65 -6.12 11.79
N VAL A 66 -25.81 -6.97 11.17
CA VAL A 66 -25.38 -8.25 11.77
C VAL A 66 -24.16 -8.14 12.68
N GLY A 67 -23.61 -6.95 12.89
CA GLY A 67 -22.44 -6.69 13.73
C GLY A 67 -21.13 -7.27 13.20
N TYR A 68 -20.99 -7.47 11.89
CA TYR A 68 -19.78 -7.97 11.24
C TYR A 68 -18.86 -6.85 10.78
N VAL A 69 -19.40 -5.64 10.61
CA VAL A 69 -18.66 -4.43 10.28
C VAL A 69 -19.05 -3.33 11.24
N ASP A 70 -18.09 -2.57 11.71
CA ASP A 70 -18.33 -1.30 12.38
C ASP A 70 -17.88 -0.15 11.49
N ARG A 71 -18.46 1.02 11.74
CA ARG A 71 -18.07 2.27 11.08
C ARG A 71 -18.19 3.45 12.02
N GLU A 72 -17.29 4.40 11.88
CA GLU A 72 -17.26 5.62 12.68
C GLU A 72 -16.86 6.80 11.80
N ARG A 73 -17.38 8.00 12.12
CA ARG A 73 -17.01 9.21 11.39
C ARG A 73 -15.89 9.93 12.11
N VAL A 74 -14.69 9.85 11.57
CA VAL A 74 -13.51 10.53 12.12
C VAL A 74 -13.28 11.82 11.35
N SER A 75 -13.19 12.95 12.06
CA SER A 75 -12.83 14.23 11.46
C SER A 75 -11.42 14.17 10.86
N GLY A 76 -11.25 14.72 9.66
CA GLY A 76 -9.92 14.84 9.02
C GLY A 76 -9.42 13.64 8.20
N VAL A 77 -10.05 12.46 8.26
CA VAL A 77 -9.63 11.25 7.50
C VAL A 77 -10.50 11.01 6.24
N GLY A 78 -11.36 11.96 5.89
CA GLY A 78 -12.03 11.97 4.58
C GLY A 78 -13.26 11.05 4.46
N GLY A 79 -13.95 10.70 5.55
CA GLY A 79 -15.21 9.96 5.49
C GLY A 79 -15.48 9.08 6.70
N SER A 80 -16.38 8.12 6.54
CA SER A 80 -16.57 7.05 7.51
C SER A 80 -15.45 6.04 7.39
N MET A 81 -14.77 5.79 8.51
CA MET A 81 -13.86 4.66 8.67
C MET A 81 -14.68 3.39 8.82
N ILE A 82 -14.20 2.29 8.25
CA ILE A 82 -14.90 1.01 8.17
C ILE A 82 -13.90 -0.09 8.51
N TRP A 83 -14.27 -1.01 9.39
CA TRP A 83 -13.45 -2.17 9.73
C TRP A 83 -14.33 -3.38 10.04
N GLY A 84 -13.76 -4.59 9.90
CA GLY A 84 -14.44 -5.81 10.32
C GLY A 84 -14.36 -5.99 11.84
N THR A 85 -15.45 -6.44 12.46
CA THR A 85 -15.47 -6.69 13.91
C THR A 85 -14.68 -7.95 14.26
N HIS A 86 -14.46 -8.19 15.56
CA HIS A 86 -13.83 -9.43 16.03
C HIS A 86 -14.62 -10.66 15.61
N GLU A 87 -15.95 -10.57 15.57
CA GLU A 87 -16.85 -11.65 15.12
C GLU A 87 -16.59 -12.03 13.65
N ALA A 88 -16.31 -11.05 12.79
CA ALA A 88 -16.09 -11.29 11.36
C ALA A 88 -14.64 -11.63 11.00
N THR A 89 -13.67 -10.98 11.65
CA THR A 89 -12.25 -11.05 11.23
C THR A 89 -11.35 -11.75 12.23
N GLY A 90 -11.81 -11.97 13.47
CA GLY A 90 -10.97 -12.41 14.59
C GLY A 90 -10.06 -11.32 15.17
N GLN A 91 -10.13 -10.07 14.66
CA GLN A 91 -9.24 -8.98 15.06
C GLN A 91 -9.93 -7.97 15.96
N SER A 92 -9.16 -7.31 16.82
CA SER A 92 -9.67 -6.20 17.63
C SER A 92 -9.88 -4.94 16.78
N ALA A 93 -10.83 -4.10 17.21
CA ALA A 93 -11.09 -2.83 16.56
C ALA A 93 -9.81 -1.98 16.44
N PRO A 94 -9.57 -1.32 15.30
CA PRO A 94 -8.42 -0.44 15.12
C PRO A 94 -8.56 0.79 16.03
N ASN A 95 -7.43 1.36 16.43
CA ASN A 95 -7.42 2.66 17.11
C ASN A 95 -7.52 3.77 16.05
N LEU A 96 -8.69 4.39 15.94
CA LEU A 96 -9.05 5.37 14.93
C LEU A 96 -8.33 6.72 15.06
N PHE A 97 -7.72 6.99 16.21
CA PHE A 97 -7.05 8.26 16.51
C PHE A 97 -5.53 8.15 16.46
N ARG A 98 -4.99 7.05 15.92
CA ARG A 98 -3.56 6.93 15.68
C ARG A 98 -3.13 7.85 14.55
N GLN A 99 -1.91 8.36 14.67
CA GLN A 99 -1.29 9.15 13.60
C GLN A 99 -1.21 8.37 12.27
N THR A 100 -1.13 7.03 12.33
CA THR A 100 -1.04 6.14 11.16
C THR A 100 -2.38 5.82 10.51
N THR A 101 -3.53 6.16 11.13
CA THR A 101 -4.84 5.75 10.61
C THR A 101 -5.08 6.23 9.17
N ARG A 102 -4.69 7.46 8.85
CA ARG A 102 -4.80 7.99 7.48
C ARG A 102 -3.94 7.21 6.48
N HIS A 103 -2.74 6.81 6.90
CA HIS A 103 -1.83 5.99 6.11
C HIS A 103 -2.40 4.59 5.88
N GLU A 104 -2.89 3.93 6.93
CA GLU A 104 -3.52 2.60 6.85
C GLU A 104 -4.72 2.59 5.90
N VAL A 105 -5.56 3.63 5.91
CA VAL A 105 -6.66 3.78 4.95
C VAL A 105 -6.14 3.92 3.52
N ALA A 106 -5.09 4.73 3.29
CA ALA A 106 -4.50 4.88 1.97
C ALA A 106 -3.89 3.55 1.45
N VAL A 107 -3.23 2.77 2.32
CA VAL A 107 -2.76 1.41 2.02
C VAL A 107 -3.91 0.48 1.66
N SER A 108 -5.04 0.55 2.40
CA SER A 108 -6.22 -0.25 2.06
C SER A 108 -6.76 0.07 0.66
N ILE A 109 -6.80 1.35 0.28
CA ILE A 109 -7.27 1.78 -1.04
C ILE A 109 -6.30 1.28 -2.13
N ALA A 110 -4.99 1.44 -1.92
CA ALA A 110 -3.98 0.88 -2.80
C ALA A 110 -4.18 -0.63 -3.01
N SER A 111 -4.36 -1.39 -1.92
CA SER A 111 -4.60 -2.84 -2.00
C SER A 111 -5.82 -3.20 -2.86
N ALA A 112 -6.90 -2.42 -2.77
CA ALA A 112 -8.12 -2.65 -3.53
C ALA A 112 -7.91 -2.39 -5.02
N HIS A 113 -7.15 -1.34 -5.37
CA HIS A 113 -6.74 -1.08 -6.75
C HIS A 113 -5.83 -2.18 -7.30
N PHE A 114 -4.81 -2.62 -6.56
CA PHE A 114 -3.94 -3.71 -6.99
C PHE A 114 -4.74 -5.00 -7.24
N GLN A 115 -5.66 -5.33 -6.33
CA GLN A 115 -6.53 -6.48 -6.51
C GLN A 115 -7.49 -6.31 -7.70
N ALA A 116 -8.01 -5.11 -7.94
CA ALA A 116 -8.79 -4.77 -9.13
C ALA A 116 -8.01 -4.99 -10.45
N ALA A 117 -6.69 -4.77 -10.43
CA ALA A 117 -5.77 -5.07 -11.56
C ALA A 117 -5.33 -6.53 -11.64
N GLY A 118 -5.91 -7.43 -10.84
CA GLY A 118 -5.62 -8.86 -10.87
C GLY A 118 -4.38 -9.28 -10.09
N TYR A 119 -3.85 -8.43 -9.21
CA TYR A 119 -2.85 -8.85 -8.24
C TYR A 119 -3.53 -9.54 -7.05
N SER A 120 -2.83 -10.45 -6.37
CA SER A 120 -3.13 -10.72 -4.96
C SER A 120 -2.38 -9.72 -4.08
N TRP A 121 -2.84 -9.57 -2.84
CA TRP A 121 -2.28 -8.62 -1.88
C TRP A 121 -2.06 -9.29 -0.53
N GLU A 122 -0.90 -9.06 0.05
CA GLU A 122 -0.56 -9.49 1.41
C GLU A 122 0.25 -8.43 2.15
N GLY A 123 0.32 -8.55 3.48
CA GLY A 123 1.24 -7.75 4.27
C GLY A 123 2.68 -8.19 4.02
N ASP A 124 3.62 -7.24 3.95
CA ASP A 124 5.03 -7.58 3.83
C ASP A 124 5.55 -8.20 5.14
N ARG A 125 6.62 -8.98 5.02
CA ARG A 125 7.28 -9.61 6.17
C ARG A 125 7.82 -8.56 7.13
N GLU A 126 7.81 -8.88 8.42
CA GLU A 126 8.43 -8.01 9.43
C GLU A 126 9.92 -7.79 9.14
N ALA A 127 10.39 -6.58 9.39
CA ALA A 127 11.79 -6.25 9.26
C ALA A 127 12.62 -7.03 10.30
N VAL A 128 13.62 -7.79 9.83
CA VAL A 128 14.38 -8.69 10.70
C VAL A 128 15.41 -7.93 11.54
N ASN A 129 15.87 -6.77 11.05
CA ASN A 129 16.87 -5.94 11.72
C ASN A 129 16.73 -4.46 11.32
N ARG A 130 17.55 -3.60 11.92
CA ARG A 130 17.53 -2.14 11.68
C ARG A 130 17.92 -1.71 10.27
N THR A 131 18.54 -2.60 9.49
CA THR A 131 18.94 -2.33 8.10
C THR A 131 17.97 -2.93 7.08
N ASP A 132 16.93 -3.61 7.56
CA ASP A 132 15.85 -4.18 6.77
C ASP A 132 14.64 -3.23 6.80
N HIS A 133 13.76 -3.39 5.82
CA HIS A 133 12.58 -2.54 5.70
C HIS A 133 11.36 -3.37 5.31
N GLN A 134 10.28 -3.16 6.05
CA GLN A 134 8.97 -3.73 5.78
C GLN A 134 8.18 -2.71 4.95
N ALA A 135 7.79 -3.11 3.75
CA ALA A 135 6.90 -2.33 2.89
C ALA A 135 5.46 -2.32 3.44
N ASP A 136 4.66 -1.38 2.96
CA ASP A 136 3.25 -1.28 3.37
C ASP A 136 2.40 -2.44 2.84
N GLY A 137 2.82 -3.06 1.74
CA GLY A 137 2.24 -4.32 1.27
C GLY A 137 3.01 -4.94 0.11
N VAL A 138 2.61 -6.16 -0.22
CA VAL A 138 3.17 -6.94 -1.33
C VAL A 138 2.05 -7.24 -2.30
N ALA A 139 2.23 -6.82 -3.56
CA ALA A 139 1.34 -7.13 -4.65
C ALA A 139 1.98 -8.21 -5.53
N LEU A 140 1.27 -9.33 -5.70
CA LEU A 140 1.76 -10.49 -6.44
C LEU A 140 0.92 -10.71 -7.70
N ARG A 141 1.59 -10.91 -8.83
CA ARG A 141 0.96 -11.35 -10.08
C ARG A 141 2.00 -12.10 -10.88
N GLU A 142 1.95 -13.42 -10.84
CA GLU A 142 3.01 -14.29 -11.36
C GLU A 142 3.53 -13.85 -12.75
N PRO A 143 4.86 -13.79 -12.94
CA PRO A 143 5.94 -14.09 -11.98
C PRO A 143 6.33 -12.90 -11.08
N ILE A 144 5.55 -11.82 -11.07
CA ILE A 144 5.97 -10.52 -10.54
C ILE A 144 5.61 -10.39 -9.07
N VAL A 145 6.63 -10.01 -8.30
CA VAL A 145 6.53 -9.59 -6.89
C VAL A 145 6.82 -8.09 -6.81
N GLN A 146 5.85 -7.30 -6.37
CA GLN A 146 6.01 -5.86 -6.20
C GLN A 146 5.85 -5.48 -4.74
N LEU A 147 6.81 -4.74 -4.20
CA LEU A 147 6.60 -4.06 -2.92
C LEU A 147 5.87 -2.75 -3.18
N VAL A 148 4.95 -2.40 -2.31
CA VAL A 148 4.17 -1.18 -2.40
C VAL A 148 4.43 -0.34 -1.15
N GLU A 149 4.85 0.89 -1.39
CA GLU A 149 5.06 1.93 -0.39
C GLU A 149 4.01 3.01 -0.63
N VAL A 150 3.21 3.32 0.39
CA VAL A 150 2.33 4.47 0.40
C VAL A 150 3.06 5.60 1.12
N GLU A 151 3.13 6.78 0.54
CA GLU A 151 3.83 7.89 1.17
C GLU A 151 3.04 9.18 0.99
N LEU A 152 2.34 9.57 2.06
CA LEU A 152 1.50 10.76 2.08
C LEU A 152 2.28 12.03 2.47
N THR A 153 3.40 11.86 3.17
CA THR A 153 4.26 12.95 3.66
C THR A 153 5.73 12.56 3.51
N PRO A 154 6.61 13.46 3.07
CA PRO A 154 8.00 13.08 2.80
C PRO A 154 8.72 12.64 4.09
N LYS A 155 9.48 11.56 4.00
CA LYS A 155 10.43 11.16 5.04
C LYS A 155 11.73 11.97 4.91
N ARG A 156 12.54 11.96 5.97
CA ARG A 156 13.90 12.52 5.91
C ARG A 156 14.77 11.73 4.93
N GLY A 157 15.68 12.40 4.23
CA GLY A 157 16.58 11.79 3.25
C GLY A 157 17.38 10.61 3.80
N GLU A 158 17.85 10.68 5.05
CA GLU A 158 18.55 9.56 5.72
C GLU A 158 17.68 8.31 5.82
N ARG A 159 16.38 8.48 6.07
CA ARG A 159 15.44 7.38 6.15
C ARG A 159 15.21 6.76 4.78
N TYR A 160 15.10 7.57 3.72
CA TYR A 160 15.06 7.03 2.35
C TYR A 160 16.34 6.30 1.97
N ALA A 161 17.52 6.81 2.32
CA ALA A 161 18.77 6.12 2.04
C ALA A 161 18.85 4.73 2.69
N MET A 162 18.37 4.61 3.93
CA MET A 162 18.27 3.32 4.61
C MET A 162 17.27 2.39 3.91
N ILE A 163 16.07 2.89 3.60
CA ILE A 163 15.03 2.11 2.91
C ILE A 163 15.52 1.63 1.54
N PHE A 164 16.11 2.52 0.73
CA PHE A 164 16.60 2.19 -0.61
C PHE A 164 17.68 1.11 -0.60
N ARG A 165 18.58 1.12 0.38
CA ARG A 165 19.57 0.04 0.55
C ARG A 165 18.90 -1.29 0.89
N ALA A 166 17.92 -1.29 1.79
CA ALA A 166 17.17 -2.49 2.13
C ALA A 166 16.44 -3.07 0.90
N LEU A 167 15.76 -2.21 0.14
CA LEU A 167 15.04 -2.59 -1.09
C LEU A 167 16.00 -3.09 -2.18
N GLN A 168 17.16 -2.46 -2.36
CA GLN A 168 18.19 -2.92 -3.27
C GLN A 168 18.64 -4.34 -2.92
N HIS A 169 18.91 -4.64 -1.64
CA HIS A 169 19.33 -5.98 -1.23
C HIS A 169 18.25 -7.04 -1.47
N ARG A 170 16.97 -6.70 -1.34
CA ARG A 170 15.87 -7.61 -1.68
C ARG A 170 15.82 -7.87 -3.18
N TYR A 171 16.02 -6.84 -4.00
CA TYR A 171 16.06 -6.96 -5.46
C TYR A 171 17.26 -7.80 -5.94
N GLU A 172 18.45 -7.58 -5.38
CA GLU A 172 19.67 -8.34 -5.71
C GLU A 172 19.54 -9.85 -5.38
N ARG A 173 18.75 -10.18 -4.35
CA ARG A 173 18.43 -11.57 -3.97
C ARG A 173 17.30 -12.19 -4.80
N GLY A 174 16.72 -11.44 -5.75
CA GLY A 174 15.58 -11.90 -6.55
C GLY A 174 14.26 -12.02 -5.77
N GLU A 175 14.18 -11.46 -4.56
CA GLU A 175 12.97 -11.53 -3.73
C GLU A 175 11.85 -10.63 -4.27
N ILE A 176 12.22 -9.57 -4.99
CA ILE A 176 11.29 -8.57 -5.52
C ILE A 176 11.69 -8.20 -6.94
N HIS A 177 10.71 -7.77 -7.74
CA HIS A 177 10.92 -7.37 -9.13
C HIS A 177 10.82 -5.86 -9.31
N ARG A 178 10.03 -5.19 -8.47
CA ARG A 178 9.77 -3.74 -8.55
C ARG A 178 9.33 -3.21 -7.19
N VAL A 179 9.53 -1.92 -6.96
CA VAL A 179 8.93 -1.19 -5.84
C VAL A 179 8.05 -0.06 -6.39
N MET A 180 6.81 -0.01 -5.92
CA MET A 180 5.83 0.99 -6.28
C MET A 180 5.70 1.99 -5.14
N TYR A 181 6.09 3.24 -5.38
CA TYR A 181 5.83 4.35 -4.47
C TYR A 181 4.54 5.05 -4.90
N LEU A 182 3.49 4.87 -4.13
CA LEU A 182 2.19 5.54 -4.29
C LEU A 182 2.16 6.77 -3.39
N THR A 183 2.11 7.95 -3.99
CA THR A 183 2.49 9.17 -3.29
C THR A 183 1.48 10.29 -3.50
N THR A 184 1.69 11.39 -2.77
CA THR A 184 1.19 12.71 -3.18
C THR A 184 2.18 13.38 -4.13
N ASP A 185 1.74 14.37 -4.90
CA ASP A 185 2.61 15.14 -5.81
C ASP A 185 3.86 15.72 -5.10
N GLU A 186 3.69 16.21 -3.88
CA GLU A 186 4.79 16.78 -3.09
C GLU A 186 5.89 15.75 -2.81
N VAL A 187 5.47 14.54 -2.42
CA VAL A 187 6.38 13.43 -2.14
C VAL A 187 7.00 12.92 -3.44
N ALA A 188 6.25 12.81 -4.53
CA ALA A 188 6.79 12.42 -5.83
C ALA A 188 7.91 13.37 -6.27
N GLY A 189 7.67 14.68 -6.19
CA GLY A 189 8.66 15.70 -6.51
C GLY A 189 9.88 15.66 -5.57
N TYR A 190 9.68 15.35 -4.28
CA TYR A 190 10.77 15.16 -3.32
C TYR A 190 11.65 13.96 -3.70
N LEU A 191 11.03 12.80 -3.96
CA LEU A 191 11.73 11.57 -4.34
C LEU A 191 12.47 11.72 -5.68
N GLY A 192 11.88 12.42 -6.65
CA GLY A 192 12.52 12.76 -7.92
C GLY A 192 13.84 13.51 -7.70
N ARG A 193 13.81 14.62 -6.96
CA ARG A 193 15.02 15.41 -6.63
C ARG A 193 16.04 14.60 -5.81
N LEU A 194 15.57 13.78 -4.87
CA LEU A 194 16.43 12.92 -4.08
C LEU A 194 17.18 11.91 -4.98
N LEU A 195 16.50 11.34 -5.97
CA LEU A 195 17.08 10.39 -6.92
C LEU A 195 17.94 11.05 -8.00
N GLU A 196 17.69 12.30 -8.36
CA GLU A 196 18.50 13.07 -9.32
C GLU A 196 19.77 13.60 -8.63
N ASP A 197 19.59 14.52 -7.68
CA ASP A 197 20.68 15.35 -7.16
C ASP A 197 21.19 14.85 -5.81
N GLY A 198 20.52 13.88 -5.18
CA GLY A 198 20.89 13.40 -3.84
C GLY A 198 20.58 14.40 -2.73
N THR A 199 19.88 15.49 -3.07
CA THR A 199 19.46 16.54 -2.15
C THR A 199 17.95 16.44 -1.94
N GLY A 200 17.53 16.16 -0.71
CA GLY A 200 16.21 16.60 -0.27
C GLY A 200 16.28 18.10 0.08
N PRO A 201 15.17 18.86 0.08
CA PRO A 201 15.11 20.16 0.75
C PRO A 201 15.81 20.07 2.12
N SER A 202 16.78 20.96 2.32
CA SER A 202 17.41 21.14 3.62
C SER A 202 16.37 21.62 4.62
N ASP A 203 16.29 20.99 5.79
CA ASP A 203 15.52 21.47 6.94
C ASP A 203 16.07 22.82 7.50
N ASP A 204 17.12 23.41 6.89
CA ASP A 204 17.75 24.65 7.33
C ASP A 204 16.83 25.88 7.36
N THR A 205 15.67 25.86 6.72
CA THR A 205 14.71 26.97 6.81
C THR A 205 13.84 26.94 8.08
N ALA A 206 13.87 25.86 8.88
CA ALA A 206 12.96 25.75 10.03
C ALA A 206 13.57 26.12 11.39
N ARG A 207 14.89 26.02 11.61
CA ARG A 207 15.50 26.39 12.90
C ARG A 207 16.93 26.88 12.74
N GLY A 208 17.12 28.19 12.94
CA GLY A 208 18.44 28.79 13.15
C GLY A 208 19.15 28.14 14.33
N GLY A 209 20.07 27.21 14.05
CA GLY A 209 20.85 26.50 15.05
C GLY A 209 22.23 26.17 14.50
N ARG A 210 23.24 26.90 14.97
CA ARG A 210 24.65 26.63 14.69
C ARG A 210 25.03 25.26 15.28
N GLY A 211 25.24 24.30 14.41
CA GLY A 211 25.90 23.04 14.69
C GLY A 211 26.15 22.39 13.35
N ALA A 212 27.39 21.98 13.06
CA ALA A 212 27.74 21.36 11.79
C ALA A 212 26.85 20.14 11.56
N ILE A 213 25.79 20.30 10.77
CA ILE A 213 24.86 19.24 10.42
C ILE A 213 25.68 18.27 9.58
N ARG A 214 25.94 17.09 10.15
CA ARG A 214 26.49 15.94 9.42
C ARG A 214 25.62 15.79 8.18
N ARG A 215 26.16 16.12 7.00
CA ARG A 215 25.41 15.98 5.74
C ARG A 215 24.85 14.55 5.74
N PRO A 216 23.55 14.36 5.49
CA PRO A 216 23.00 13.02 5.37
C PRO A 216 23.85 12.27 4.36
N ALA A 217 24.16 11.00 4.64
CA ALA A 217 24.93 10.18 3.71
C ALA A 217 24.21 10.21 2.37
N ALA A 218 24.69 11.04 1.45
CA ALA A 218 24.06 11.26 0.16
C ALA A 218 23.90 9.90 -0.51
N LEU A 219 22.77 9.68 -1.18
CA LEU A 219 22.62 8.50 -2.02
C LEU A 219 23.82 8.45 -2.96
N THR A 220 24.55 7.32 -2.96
CA THR A 220 25.65 7.15 -3.90
C THR A 220 25.09 7.17 -5.31
N GLU A 221 25.86 7.63 -6.30
CA GLU A 221 25.41 7.64 -7.71
C GLU A 221 25.02 6.23 -8.20
N GLN A 222 25.68 5.20 -7.67
CA GLN A 222 25.31 3.81 -7.91
C GLN A 222 23.91 3.49 -7.39
N LEU A 223 23.64 3.80 -6.11
CA LEU A 223 22.35 3.54 -5.48
C LEU A 223 21.24 4.32 -6.19
N LYS A 224 21.46 5.60 -6.54
CA LYS A 224 20.51 6.41 -7.32
C LYS A 224 20.14 5.73 -8.64
N ARG A 225 21.15 5.31 -9.42
CA ARG A 225 20.94 4.63 -10.71
C ARG A 225 20.15 3.34 -10.55
N GLN A 226 20.46 2.51 -9.55
CA GLN A 226 19.72 1.28 -9.29
C GLN A 226 18.28 1.57 -8.88
N MET A 227 18.06 2.57 -8.02
CA MET A 227 16.71 2.95 -7.59
C MET A 227 15.87 3.52 -8.73
N ARG A 228 16.44 4.25 -9.68
CA ARG A 228 15.68 4.69 -10.87
C ARG A 228 15.18 3.54 -11.74
N GLN A 229 15.83 2.37 -11.68
CA GLN A 229 15.39 1.16 -12.40
C GLN A 229 14.36 0.35 -11.60
N LEU A 230 14.54 0.30 -10.28
CA LEU A 230 13.71 -0.49 -9.37
C LEU A 230 12.41 0.21 -8.98
N LEU A 231 12.47 1.53 -8.75
CA LEU A 231 11.37 2.31 -8.22
C LEU A 231 10.49 2.84 -9.35
N ARG A 232 9.18 2.77 -9.13
CA ARG A 232 8.19 3.48 -9.91
C ARG A 232 7.38 4.37 -8.97
N ILE A 233 7.44 5.68 -9.19
CA ILE A 233 6.81 6.68 -8.34
C ILE A 233 5.56 7.19 -9.05
N GLU A 234 4.40 7.04 -8.41
CA GLU A 234 3.10 7.40 -8.97
C GLU A 234 2.37 8.33 -7.98
N PRO A 235 2.13 9.60 -8.32
CA PRO A 235 1.36 10.53 -7.51
C PRO A 235 -0.14 10.25 -7.70
N VAL A 236 -0.69 9.34 -6.90
CA VAL A 236 -2.09 8.90 -7.00
C VAL A 236 -2.99 9.52 -5.94
N PHE A 237 -2.39 10.09 -4.89
CA PHE A 237 -3.10 10.66 -3.75
C PHE A 237 -3.09 12.18 -3.79
N ASP A 238 -4.24 12.80 -3.51
CA ASP A 238 -4.31 14.23 -3.23
C ASP A 238 -3.65 14.58 -1.87
N ARG A 239 -3.55 15.87 -1.55
CA ARG A 239 -3.02 16.34 -0.25
C ARG A 239 -3.79 15.82 0.98
N ARG A 240 -5.00 15.30 0.80
CA ARG A 240 -5.84 14.69 1.84
C ARG A 240 -5.66 13.16 1.90
N GLY A 241 -4.87 12.57 1.01
CA GLY A 241 -4.62 11.12 0.96
C GLY A 241 -5.75 10.37 0.25
N ILE A 242 -6.51 11.05 -0.60
CA ILE A 242 -7.60 10.47 -1.37
C ILE A 242 -7.07 10.08 -2.75
N TRP A 243 -7.32 8.84 -3.18
CA TRP A 243 -7.00 8.40 -4.53
C TRP A 243 -7.93 9.13 -5.52
N GLU A 244 -7.37 9.90 -6.44
CA GLU A 244 -8.12 10.97 -7.14
C GLU A 244 -9.14 10.50 -8.18
N THR A 245 -9.19 9.20 -8.52
CA THR A 245 -9.91 8.72 -9.70
C THR A 245 -10.65 7.40 -9.49
N ASP A 246 -11.86 7.31 -10.06
CA ASP A 246 -12.64 6.07 -10.21
C ASP A 246 -12.17 5.22 -11.43
N VAL A 247 -11.10 5.65 -12.10
CA VAL A 247 -10.50 4.96 -13.24
C VAL A 247 -9.23 4.25 -12.82
N GLN A 248 -9.17 2.96 -13.11
CA GLN A 248 -7.98 2.15 -12.86
C GLN A 248 -6.80 2.69 -13.70
N PRO A 249 -5.66 3.04 -13.10
CA PRO A 249 -4.55 3.57 -13.87
C PRO A 249 -4.00 2.51 -14.84
N ALA A 250 -3.80 2.90 -16.10
CA ALA A 250 -3.28 2.00 -17.13
C ALA A 250 -1.94 1.37 -16.74
N TRP A 251 -1.10 2.11 -16.02
CA TRP A 251 0.20 1.62 -15.56
C TRP A 251 0.14 0.44 -14.61
N LEU A 252 -0.96 0.31 -13.85
CA LEU A 252 -1.14 -0.78 -12.91
C LEU A 252 -1.44 -2.10 -13.65
N ASN A 253 -2.01 -2.00 -14.86
CA ASN A 253 -2.22 -3.14 -15.74
C ASN A 253 -0.94 -3.54 -16.50
N GLN A 254 -0.04 -2.59 -16.75
CA GLN A 254 1.21 -2.76 -17.51
C GLN A 254 2.34 -3.46 -16.75
N GLY A 255 2.07 -4.17 -15.66
CA GLY A 255 3.07 -4.90 -14.90
C GLY A 255 3.72 -6.02 -15.69
N GLY A 256 4.67 -5.68 -16.56
CA GLY A 256 5.80 -6.52 -16.91
C GLY A 256 6.91 -6.35 -15.87
N PRO A 257 7.82 -7.33 -15.74
CA PRO A 257 8.94 -7.24 -14.80
C PRO A 257 9.78 -5.99 -15.08
N ALA A 258 10.43 -5.43 -14.05
CA ALA A 258 11.56 -4.53 -14.31
C ALA A 258 12.63 -5.31 -15.11
N PRO A 259 13.44 -4.64 -15.94
CA PRO A 259 14.59 -5.31 -16.57
C PRO A 259 15.38 -6.03 -15.47
N ALA A 260 15.79 -7.28 -15.75
CA ALA A 260 16.65 -8.02 -14.84
C ALA A 260 17.90 -7.18 -14.52
N PRO A 261 18.45 -7.27 -13.30
CA PRO A 261 19.72 -6.63 -13.02
C PRO A 261 20.70 -7.10 -14.08
N ALA A 262 21.43 -6.17 -14.71
CA ALA A 262 22.53 -6.55 -15.59
C ALA A 262 23.42 -7.47 -14.76
N ALA A 263 23.41 -8.78 -15.08
CA ALA A 263 24.22 -9.74 -14.38
C ALA A 263 25.63 -9.16 -14.37
N ALA A 264 26.22 -8.99 -13.18
CA ALA A 264 27.65 -8.80 -13.11
C ALA A 264 28.22 -10.00 -13.84
N ALA A 265 28.74 -9.79 -15.05
CA ALA A 265 29.39 -10.80 -15.85
C ALA A 265 30.68 -11.18 -15.12
N GLY A 266 30.52 -12.00 -14.08
CA GLY A 266 31.55 -12.72 -13.38
C GLY A 266 31.19 -14.18 -13.54
N GLU A 267 31.96 -14.85 -14.40
CA GLU A 267 31.91 -16.27 -14.67
C GLU A 267 31.72 -17.08 -13.37
N LEU A 268 30.58 -17.75 -13.26
CA LEU A 268 30.49 -19.00 -12.50
C LEU A 268 30.46 -20.13 -13.52
N GLU A 269 31.54 -20.25 -14.30
CA GLU A 269 31.91 -21.55 -14.85
C GLU A 269 32.39 -22.42 -13.70
N GLY A 270 31.73 -23.56 -13.49
CA GLY A 270 32.31 -24.65 -12.72
C GLY A 270 31.67 -24.97 -11.38
N VAL A 271 30.36 -25.25 -11.35
CA VAL A 271 29.85 -26.29 -10.45
C VAL A 271 28.88 -27.17 -11.24
N ARG A 272 29.38 -28.33 -11.68
CA ARG A 272 28.52 -29.44 -12.14
C ARG A 272 28.07 -30.20 -10.89
N TRP A 273 26.77 -30.45 -10.80
CA TRP A 273 26.17 -31.42 -9.89
C TRP A 273 26.60 -32.83 -10.24
#